data_AF-A0A536NKU3-F1
#
_entry.id   AF-A0A536NKU3-F1
#
_cell.length_a   1.000
_cell.length_b   1.000
_cell.length_c   1.000
_cell.angle_alpha   90.00
_cell.angle_beta   90.00
_cell.angle_gamma   90.00
#
_symmetry.space_group_name_H-M   'P 1'
#
loop_
_entity.id
_entity.type
_entity.pdbx_description
1 polymer ?
#
loop_
_entity_poly.entity_id
_entity_poly.type
_entity_poly.pdbx_seq_one_letter_code
_entity_poly.pdbx_strand_id
1 'polypeptide(L)'
;MPPVHHRRPGIALALLLDPRVTAGVIADGEHVHPSVCEQLFRVKGASRIALTTDQTSAAGSAPGTYALSGRAVISDGRVVRLEDGTLAGSAATMPDLVRLMARLPGVGVARAISLASAVPVKVLGENRLGRIHEGACADLIVLDADLRVRLTMIRGVVKFARRS
;
A
#
# COMPACT_ATOMS: atom_id res chain seq x y z
N MET A 1 -16.51 -4.28 6.41
CA MET A 1 -17.57 -3.47 5.77
C MET A 1 -18.61 -4.41 5.17
N PRO A 2 -19.91 -4.06 5.11
CA PRO A 2 -20.89 -4.88 4.40
C PRO A 2 -20.49 -5.08 2.94
N PRO A 3 -20.73 -6.27 2.34
CA PRO A 3 -20.50 -6.50 0.92
C PRO A 3 -21.33 -5.53 0.05
N VAL A 4 -20.89 -5.31 -1.18
CA VAL A 4 -21.66 -4.53 -2.15
C VAL A 4 -22.87 -5.34 -2.59
N HIS A 5 -24.07 -4.82 -2.32
CA HIS A 5 -25.33 -5.41 -2.74
C HIS A 5 -26.12 -4.44 -3.63
N HIS A 6 -26.73 -4.93 -4.72
CA HIS A 6 -27.41 -4.08 -5.72
C HIS A 6 -28.50 -3.16 -5.16
N ARG A 7 -29.23 -3.57 -4.10
CA ARG A 7 -30.24 -2.72 -3.40
C ARG A 7 -29.72 -1.92 -2.22
N ARG A 8 -28.55 -2.28 -1.69
CA ARG A 8 -27.93 -1.68 -0.49
C ARG A 8 -26.41 -1.67 -0.68
N PRO A 9 -25.88 -0.83 -1.59
CA PRO A 9 -24.51 -0.94 -2.06
C PRO A 9 -23.44 -0.60 -1.02
N GLY A 10 -23.84 0.09 0.05
CA GLY A 10 -23.00 0.32 1.23
C GLY A 10 -21.81 1.24 0.98
N ILE A 11 -20.96 1.33 2.00
CA ILE A 11 -19.85 2.28 2.04
C ILE A 11 -18.76 1.98 1.01
N ALA A 12 -18.53 0.69 0.68
CA ALA A 12 -17.49 0.32 -0.27
C ALA A 12 -17.76 0.91 -1.67
N LEU A 13 -19.00 0.80 -2.18
CA LEU A 13 -19.34 1.39 -3.47
C LEU A 13 -19.41 2.92 -3.40
N ALA A 14 -19.88 3.49 -2.28
CA ALA A 14 -19.89 4.94 -2.09
C ALA A 14 -18.46 5.52 -2.14
N LEU A 15 -17.52 4.90 -1.44
CA LEU A 15 -16.09 5.27 -1.48
C LEU A 15 -15.48 5.03 -2.85
N LEU A 16 -15.92 4.00 -3.59
CA LEU A 16 -15.45 3.74 -4.95
C LEU A 16 -15.85 4.85 -5.93
N LEU A 17 -17.10 5.33 -5.84
CA LEU A 17 -17.67 6.24 -6.84
C LEU A 17 -17.53 7.72 -6.49
N ASP A 18 -17.35 8.11 -5.23
CA ASP A 18 -17.22 9.52 -4.86
C ASP A 18 -15.85 10.09 -5.28
N PRO A 19 -15.77 11.05 -6.23
CA PRO A 19 -14.49 11.57 -6.73
C PRO A 19 -13.75 12.46 -5.72
N ARG A 20 -14.41 12.85 -4.61
CA ARG A 20 -13.83 13.68 -3.55
C ARG A 20 -12.98 12.87 -2.57
N VAL A 21 -13.24 11.57 -2.46
CA VAL A 21 -12.60 10.70 -1.47
C VAL A 21 -11.38 10.00 -2.07
N THR A 22 -10.29 9.88 -1.32
CA THR A 22 -9.18 8.97 -1.64
C THR A 22 -9.37 7.66 -0.90
N ALA A 23 -9.32 6.53 -1.60
CA ALA A 23 -9.43 5.21 -1.01
C ALA A 23 -8.05 4.69 -0.56
N GLY A 24 -7.94 4.32 0.72
CA GLY A 24 -6.79 3.56 1.24
C GLY A 24 -6.92 2.09 0.87
N VAL A 25 -5.85 1.47 0.35
CA VAL A 25 -5.87 0.09 -0.14
C VAL A 25 -4.66 -0.70 0.35
N ILE A 26 -4.94 -1.85 0.96
CA ILE A 26 -3.93 -2.88 1.27
C ILE A 26 -3.87 -3.82 0.07
N ALA A 27 -2.98 -3.51 -0.87
CA ALA A 27 -2.84 -4.22 -2.14
C ALA A 27 -1.87 -5.41 -2.02
N ASP A 28 -2.11 -6.31 -1.07
CA ASP A 28 -1.25 -7.47 -0.78
C ASP A 28 -1.74 -8.78 -1.42
N GLY A 29 -2.92 -8.77 -2.05
CA GLY A 29 -3.54 -9.92 -2.69
C GLY A 29 -4.41 -10.76 -1.75
N GLU A 30 -4.39 -10.45 -0.45
CA GLU A 30 -5.06 -11.22 0.62
C GLU A 30 -6.21 -10.41 1.22
N HIS A 31 -5.96 -9.14 1.56
CA HIS A 31 -6.99 -8.21 1.99
C HIS A 31 -7.91 -7.81 0.82
N VAL A 32 -7.30 -7.62 -0.35
CA VAL A 32 -8.00 -7.27 -1.58
C VAL A 32 -7.45 -8.12 -2.71
N HIS A 33 -8.34 -8.94 -3.31
CA HIS A 33 -7.98 -9.77 -4.45
C HIS A 33 -7.45 -8.90 -5.62
N PRO A 34 -6.42 -9.32 -6.37
CA PRO A 34 -5.83 -8.53 -7.45
C PRO A 34 -6.84 -7.99 -8.47
N SER A 35 -7.86 -8.77 -8.84
CA SER A 35 -8.93 -8.31 -9.74
C SER A 35 -9.79 -7.17 -9.16
N VAL A 36 -9.95 -7.12 -7.84
CA VAL A 36 -10.66 -6.02 -7.16
C VAL A 36 -9.76 -4.78 -7.12
N CYS A 37 -8.45 -4.94 -6.92
CA CYS A 37 -7.48 -3.84 -7.07
C CYS A 37 -7.49 -3.25 -8.50
N GLU A 38 -7.56 -4.11 -9.52
CA GLU A 38 -7.67 -3.69 -10.92
C GLU A 38 -8.98 -2.94 -11.18
N GLN A 39 -10.11 -3.46 -10.71
CA GLN A 39 -11.41 -2.78 -10.81
C GLN A 39 -11.38 -1.42 -10.11
N LEU A 40 -10.84 -1.35 -8.89
CA LEU A 40 -10.67 -0.11 -8.15
C LEU A 40 -9.85 0.89 -8.96
N PHE A 41 -8.72 0.47 -9.53
CA PHE A 41 -7.89 1.32 -10.36
C PHE A 41 -8.63 1.87 -11.59
N ARG A 42 -9.38 1.02 -12.30
CA ARG A 42 -10.14 1.41 -13.49
C ARG A 42 -11.26 2.41 -13.19
N VAL A 43 -11.97 2.23 -12.08
CA VAL A 43 -13.14 3.04 -11.73
C VAL A 43 -12.74 4.31 -10.97
N LYS A 44 -11.90 4.19 -9.94
CA LYS A 44 -11.50 5.30 -9.05
C LYS A 44 -10.41 6.17 -9.67
N GLY A 45 -9.53 5.57 -10.47
CA GLY A 45 -8.39 6.22 -11.09
C GLY A 45 -7.18 6.38 -10.18
N ALA A 46 -6.02 6.59 -10.82
CA ALA A 46 -4.72 6.65 -10.14
C ALA A 46 -4.54 7.83 -9.18
N SER A 47 -5.37 8.87 -9.26
CA SER A 47 -5.24 10.08 -8.43
C SER A 47 -5.92 9.98 -7.07
N ARG A 48 -6.70 8.92 -6.84
CA ARG A 48 -7.58 8.76 -5.66
C ARG A 48 -7.44 7.39 -4.99
N ILE A 49 -6.32 6.71 -5.23
CA ILE A 49 -5.96 5.46 -4.55
C ILE A 49 -4.65 5.68 -3.82
N ALA A 50 -4.67 5.54 -2.49
CA ALA A 50 -3.49 5.58 -1.64
C ALA A 50 -3.17 4.17 -1.15
N LEU A 51 -1.97 3.68 -1.41
CA LEU A 51 -1.52 2.41 -0.85
C LEU A 51 -1.21 2.59 0.64
N THR A 52 -1.69 1.65 1.44
CA THR A 52 -1.36 1.52 2.87
C THR A 52 -1.02 0.07 3.14
N THR A 53 0.02 -0.17 3.93
CA THR A 53 0.43 -1.54 4.24
C THR A 53 -0.46 -2.18 5.29
N ASP A 54 -1.00 -1.38 6.22
CA ASP A 54 -1.60 -1.89 7.46
C ASP A 54 -0.69 -2.92 8.15
N GLN A 55 0.63 -2.69 8.04
CA GLN A 55 1.63 -3.66 8.46
C GLN A 55 1.70 -3.74 9.99
N THR A 56 1.93 -4.95 10.48
CA THR A 56 2.17 -5.21 11.91
C THR A 56 3.67 -5.41 12.17
N SER A 57 4.04 -5.68 13.43
CA SER A 57 5.41 -6.06 13.81
C SER A 57 5.91 -7.35 13.14
N ALA A 58 5.01 -8.13 12.53
CA ALA A 58 5.37 -9.30 11.75
C ALA A 58 6.01 -8.96 10.39
N ALA A 59 5.83 -7.74 9.87
CA ALA A 59 6.40 -7.34 8.59
C ALA A 59 7.93 -7.33 8.63
N GLY A 60 8.56 -8.04 7.70
CA GLY A 60 10.02 -8.18 7.66
C GLY A 60 10.60 -9.13 8.71
N SER A 61 9.75 -9.83 9.48
CA SER A 61 10.14 -10.79 10.52
C SER A 61 9.86 -12.23 10.07
N ALA A 62 10.43 -13.22 10.77
CA ALA A 62 10.21 -14.64 10.47
C ALA A 62 8.75 -15.08 10.77
N PRO A 63 8.23 -16.15 10.15
CA PRO A 63 6.95 -16.72 10.56
C PRO A 63 6.91 -17.03 12.06
N GLY A 64 5.78 -16.76 12.70
CA GLY A 64 5.64 -16.96 14.14
C GLY A 64 4.46 -16.22 14.77
N THR A 65 4.43 -16.21 16.11
CA THR A 65 3.40 -15.54 16.91
C THR A 65 3.86 -14.15 17.33
N TYR A 66 2.99 -13.17 17.15
CA TYR A 66 3.22 -11.76 17.46
C TYR A 66 2.08 -11.23 18.34
N ALA A 67 2.29 -10.04 18.91
CA ALA A 67 1.25 -9.32 19.66
C ALA A 67 0.75 -8.13 18.84
N LEU A 68 -0.57 -8.04 18.67
CA LEU A 68 -1.27 -6.89 18.10
C LEU A 68 -2.30 -6.38 19.11
N SER A 69 -2.06 -5.20 19.69
CA SER A 69 -2.93 -4.59 20.70
C SER A 69 -3.25 -5.53 21.88
N GLY A 70 -2.24 -6.29 22.34
CA GLY A 70 -2.37 -7.25 23.44
C GLY A 70 -3.00 -8.60 23.06
N ARG A 71 -3.36 -8.82 21.79
CA ARG A 71 -3.87 -10.10 21.29
C ARG A 71 -2.78 -10.86 20.54
N ALA A 72 -2.74 -12.18 20.71
CA ALA A 72 -1.86 -13.04 19.92
C ALA A 72 -2.36 -13.08 18.46
N VAL A 73 -1.44 -12.93 17.52
CA VAL A 73 -1.66 -13.10 16.09
C VAL A 73 -0.57 -14.00 15.52
N ILE A 74 -0.90 -14.77 14.50
CA ILE A 74 0.00 -15.71 13.84
C ILE A 74 0.32 -15.16 12.46
N SER A 75 1.61 -15.14 12.12
CA SER A 75 2.10 -14.74 10.81
C SER A 75 2.83 -15.89 10.12
N ASP A 76 2.53 -16.12 8.84
CA ASP A 76 3.27 -17.03 7.96
C ASP A 76 4.40 -16.32 7.18
N GLY A 77 4.68 -15.06 7.54
CA GLY A 77 5.63 -14.19 6.83
C GLY A 77 5.02 -13.39 5.68
N ARG A 78 3.73 -13.58 5.36
CA ARG A 78 2.98 -12.80 4.36
C ARG A 78 1.67 -12.25 4.91
N VAL A 79 0.94 -13.07 5.65
CA VAL A 79 -0.39 -12.77 6.18
C VAL A 79 -0.37 -12.85 7.69
N VAL A 80 -1.14 -11.98 8.34
CA VAL A 80 -1.30 -11.97 9.80
C VAL A 80 -2.74 -12.29 10.12
N ARG A 81 -2.96 -13.30 10.98
CA ARG A 81 -4.30 -13.78 11.34
C ARG A 81 -4.43 -13.96 12.85
N LEU A 82 -5.66 -13.80 13.34
CA LEU A 82 -6.05 -14.31 14.66
C LEU A 82 -6.16 -15.84 14.62
N GLU A 83 -6.26 -16.47 15.79
CA GLU A 83 -6.42 -17.93 15.92
C GLU A 83 -7.64 -18.47 15.17
N ASP A 84 -8.70 -17.66 15.03
CA ASP A 84 -9.92 -18.00 14.28
C ASP A 84 -9.80 -17.81 12.76
N GLY A 85 -8.63 -17.41 12.26
CA GLY A 85 -8.34 -17.18 10.85
C GLY A 85 -8.66 -15.77 10.34
N THR A 86 -9.26 -14.91 11.17
CA THR A 86 -9.56 -13.52 10.81
C THR A 86 -8.28 -12.74 10.50
N LEU A 87 -8.25 -12.00 9.39
CA LEU A 87 -7.13 -11.11 9.06
C LEU A 87 -6.92 -10.04 10.15
N ALA A 88 -5.67 -9.82 10.52
CA ALA A 88 -5.28 -8.93 11.61
C ALA A 88 -4.07 -8.07 11.21
N GLY A 89 -4.30 -7.17 10.26
CA GLY A 89 -3.25 -6.41 9.59
C GLY A 89 -2.48 -7.25 8.58
N SER A 90 -1.40 -6.70 8.05
CA SER A 90 -0.57 -7.34 7.01
C SER A 90 0.87 -7.57 7.48
N ALA A 91 1.58 -8.47 6.79
CA ALA A 91 3.04 -8.55 6.84
C ALA A 91 3.69 -8.02 5.54
N ALA A 92 2.88 -7.59 4.57
CA ALA A 92 3.35 -7.07 3.29
C ALA A 92 4.00 -5.68 3.43
N THR A 93 5.12 -5.48 2.74
CA THR A 93 5.83 -4.20 2.72
C THR A 93 5.32 -3.29 1.60
N MET A 94 5.61 -1.98 1.69
CA MET A 94 5.22 -1.05 0.63
C MET A 94 5.76 -1.45 -0.77
N PRO A 95 7.02 -1.91 -0.93
CA PRO A 95 7.48 -2.49 -2.20
C PRO A 95 6.69 -3.70 -2.68
N ASP A 96 6.14 -4.55 -1.80
CA ASP A 96 5.26 -5.65 -2.20
C ASP A 96 3.98 -5.11 -2.85
N LEU A 97 3.36 -4.10 -2.22
CA LEU A 97 2.12 -3.50 -2.72
C LEU A 97 2.35 -2.80 -4.07
N VAL A 98 3.45 -2.06 -4.19
CA VAL A 98 3.84 -1.39 -5.44
C VAL A 98 4.08 -2.42 -6.55
N ARG A 99 4.76 -3.54 -6.26
CA ARG A 99 4.98 -4.62 -7.23
C ARG A 99 3.68 -5.26 -7.69
N LEU A 100 2.75 -5.54 -6.77
CA LEU A 100 1.45 -6.11 -7.11
C LEU A 100 0.69 -5.15 -8.02
N MET A 101 0.55 -3.89 -7.62
CA MET A 101 -0.17 -2.88 -8.41
C MET A 101 0.48 -2.65 -9.77
N ALA A 102 1.81 -2.57 -9.86
CA ALA A 102 2.53 -2.33 -11.11
C ALA A 102 2.29 -3.42 -12.17
N ARG A 103 2.03 -4.66 -11.74
CA ARG A 103 1.72 -5.81 -12.61
C ARG A 103 0.27 -5.83 -13.11
N LEU A 104 -0.63 -5.04 -12.51
CA LEU A 104 -2.02 -5.01 -12.94
C LEU A 104 -2.19 -4.28 -14.28
N PRO A 105 -3.12 -4.74 -15.14
CA PRO A 105 -3.38 -4.11 -16.44
C PRO A 105 -3.66 -2.61 -16.34
N GLY A 106 -2.89 -1.82 -17.09
CA GLY A 106 -3.07 -0.36 -17.19
C GLY A 106 -2.50 0.46 -16.02
N VAL A 107 -1.94 -0.18 -14.98
CA VAL A 107 -1.29 0.55 -13.88
C VAL A 107 0.15 0.90 -14.26
N GLY A 108 1.05 -0.07 -14.35
CA GLY A 108 2.47 0.17 -14.60
C GLY A 108 3.21 0.85 -13.44
N VAL A 109 4.54 0.88 -13.53
CA VAL A 109 5.44 1.26 -12.42
C VAL A 109 5.19 2.69 -11.92
N ALA A 110 5.17 3.68 -12.83
CA ALA A 110 5.07 5.09 -12.43
C ALA A 110 3.77 5.39 -11.68
N ARG A 111 2.64 4.83 -12.13
CA ARG A 111 1.35 4.99 -11.45
C ARG A 111 1.36 4.26 -10.12
N ALA A 112 1.85 3.02 -10.05
CA ALA A 112 1.96 2.27 -8.80
C ALA A 112 2.80 3.02 -7.74
N ILE A 113 3.94 3.60 -8.13
CA ILE A 113 4.76 4.46 -7.25
C ILE A 113 3.98 5.70 -6.81
N SER A 114 3.23 6.33 -7.71
CA SER A 114 2.38 7.48 -7.36
C SER A 114 1.33 7.13 -6.31
N LEU A 115 0.74 5.91 -6.36
CA LEU A 115 -0.22 5.45 -5.35
C LEU A 115 0.41 5.33 -3.95
N ALA A 116 1.72 5.08 -3.87
CA ALA A 116 2.48 4.95 -2.62
C ALA A 116 3.18 6.24 -2.16
N SER A 117 3.14 7.31 -2.96
CA SER A 117 3.90 8.55 -2.69
C SER A 117 3.05 9.81 -2.92
N ALA A 118 2.90 10.24 -4.17
CA ALA A 118 2.22 11.49 -4.49
C ALA A 118 0.74 11.53 -4.04
N VAL A 119 0.01 10.40 -4.12
CA VAL A 119 -1.40 10.36 -3.72
C VAL A 119 -1.59 10.50 -2.20
N PRO A 120 -0.93 9.71 -1.32
CA PRO A 120 -1.05 9.91 0.12
C PRO A 120 -0.56 11.29 0.57
N VAL A 121 0.47 11.85 -0.05
CA VAL A 121 0.93 13.23 0.25
C VAL A 121 -0.17 14.27 -0.03
N LYS A 122 -0.92 14.13 -1.13
CA LYS A 122 -2.07 15.01 -1.41
C LYS A 122 -3.16 14.92 -0.35
N VAL A 123 -3.37 13.73 0.24
CA VAL A 123 -4.35 13.55 1.34
C VAL A 123 -3.90 14.32 2.58
N LEU A 124 -2.60 14.38 2.84
CA LEU A 124 -2.02 15.12 3.97
C LEU A 124 -2.02 16.64 3.77
N GLY A 125 -2.35 17.14 2.57
CA GLY A 125 -2.23 18.57 2.25
C GLY A 125 -0.78 19.07 2.20
N GLU A 126 0.18 18.15 2.10
CA GLU A 126 1.61 18.47 2.07
C GLU A 126 2.07 18.73 0.63
N ASN A 127 3.01 19.66 0.47
CA ASN A 127 3.53 20.00 -0.84
C ASN A 127 5.02 19.68 -0.98
N ARG A 128 5.81 19.45 0.06
CA ARG A 128 7.25 19.20 -0.13
C ARG A 128 7.59 17.72 -0.38
N LEU A 129 6.65 16.81 -0.22
CA LEU A 129 6.87 15.36 -0.29
C LEU A 129 6.30 14.74 -1.58
N GLY A 130 6.64 13.47 -1.82
CA GLY A 130 6.00 12.62 -2.84
C GLY A 130 6.23 13.05 -4.28
N ARG A 131 7.23 13.90 -4.55
CA ARG A 131 7.62 14.34 -5.89
C ARG A 131 9.12 14.59 -5.99
N ILE A 132 9.65 14.45 -7.19
CA ILE A 132 11.03 14.83 -7.53
C ILE A 132 10.94 16.14 -8.30
N HIS A 133 11.17 17.24 -7.59
CA HIS A 133 11.09 18.60 -8.13
C HIS A 133 11.99 19.51 -7.29
N GLU A 134 12.52 20.57 -7.90
CA GLU A 134 13.27 21.59 -7.15
C GLU A 134 12.43 22.16 -6.00
N GLY A 135 13.05 22.35 -4.84
CA GLY A 135 12.37 22.78 -3.61
C GLY A 135 11.60 21.69 -2.84
N ALA A 136 11.45 20.48 -3.38
CA ALA A 136 10.92 19.32 -2.66
C ALA A 136 11.93 18.79 -1.62
N CYS A 137 11.44 18.03 -0.65
CA CYS A 137 12.29 17.28 0.28
C CYS A 137 13.03 16.17 -0.47
N ALA A 138 14.31 15.99 -0.17
CA ALA A 138 15.11 14.89 -0.68
C ALA A 138 14.83 13.58 0.09
N ASP A 139 13.56 13.18 0.12
CA ASP A 139 13.09 11.88 0.58
C ASP A 139 12.93 10.98 -0.66
N LEU A 140 13.95 10.17 -0.94
CA LEU A 140 14.09 9.44 -2.19
C LEU A 140 14.29 7.96 -1.95
N ILE A 141 13.77 7.14 -2.86
CA ILE A 141 14.03 5.71 -2.91
C ILE A 141 14.58 5.38 -4.29
N VAL A 142 15.69 4.66 -4.33
CA VAL A 142 16.23 4.06 -5.55
C VAL A 142 15.81 2.59 -5.59
N LEU A 143 15.16 2.19 -6.68
CA LEU A 143 14.68 0.84 -6.91
C LEU A 143 15.49 0.18 -8.03
N ASP A 144 15.65 -1.14 -7.99
CA ASP A 144 16.14 -1.92 -9.13
C ASP A 144 15.01 -2.24 -10.14
N ALA A 145 15.34 -2.97 -11.21
CA ALA A 145 14.40 -3.35 -12.25
C ALA A 145 13.22 -4.21 -11.74
N ASP A 146 13.42 -4.92 -10.63
CA ASP A 146 12.39 -5.73 -9.97
C ASP A 146 11.63 -4.94 -8.89
N LEU A 147 11.84 -3.62 -8.81
CA LEU A 147 11.27 -2.74 -7.79
C LEU A 147 11.68 -3.11 -6.35
N ARG A 148 12.87 -3.67 -6.16
CA ARG A 148 13.46 -3.84 -4.82
C ARG A 148 14.28 -2.62 -4.44
N VAL A 149 14.24 -2.28 -3.16
CA VAL A 149 14.96 -1.10 -2.63
C VAL A 149 16.46 -1.33 -2.70
N ARG A 150 17.15 -0.42 -3.40
CA ARG A 150 18.61 -0.31 -3.45
C ARG A 150 19.14 0.76 -2.51
N LEU A 151 18.42 1.88 -2.38
CA LEU A 151 18.81 2.99 -1.52
C LEU A 151 17.56 3.70 -0.98
N THR A 152 17.61 4.12 0.28
CA THR A 152 16.63 5.05 0.87
C THR A 152 17.35 6.26 1.42
N MET A 153 16.88 7.43 1.04
CA MET A 153 17.35 8.72 1.50
C MET A 153 16.22 9.44 2.25
N ILE A 154 16.55 10.04 3.39
CA ILE A 154 15.63 10.85 4.18
C ILE A 154 16.29 12.22 4.39
N ARG A 155 15.64 13.28 3.93
CA ARG A 155 16.10 14.67 3.99
C ARG A 155 17.53 14.84 3.47
N GLY A 156 17.84 14.21 2.35
CA GLY A 156 19.16 14.27 1.72
C GLY A 156 20.21 13.31 2.31
N VAL A 157 19.88 12.58 3.39
CA VAL A 157 20.81 11.67 4.06
C VAL A 157 20.47 10.22 3.70
N VAL A 158 21.44 9.48 3.17
CA VAL A 158 21.28 8.04 2.91
C VAL A 158 21.12 7.29 4.25
N LYS A 159 19.98 6.62 4.42
CA LYS A 159 19.64 5.83 5.62
C LYS A 159 19.72 4.32 5.38
N PHE A 160 19.61 3.91 4.13
CA PHE A 160 19.75 2.53 3.71
C PHE A 160 20.44 2.48 2.36
N ALA A 161 21.37 1.54 2.21
CA ALA A 161 21.99 1.23 0.93
C ALA A 161 22.29 -0.27 0.89
N ARG A 162 21.73 -0.98 -0.08
CA ARG A 162 22.04 -2.39 -0.32
C ARG A 162 23.33 -2.46 -1.12
N ARG A 163 24.37 -3.05 -0.53
CA ARG A 163 25.60 -3.38 -1.26
C ARG A 163 25.26 -4.43 -2.33
N SER A 164 25.80 -4.22 -3.53
CA SER A 164 25.70 -5.13 -4.68
C SER A 164 26.14 -6.53 -4.30
#